data_AF-A0A970BYH0-F1
#
_entry.id   AF-A0A970BYH0-F1
#
_cell.length_a   1.000
_cell.length_b   1.000
_cell.length_c   1.000
_cell.angle_alpha   90.00
_cell.angle_beta   90.00
_cell.angle_gamma   90.00
#
_symmetry.space_group_name_H-M   'P 1'
#
loop_
_entity.id
_entity.type
_entity.pdbx_description
1 polymer ?
#
loop_
_entity_poly.entity_id
_entity_poly.type
_entity_poly.pdbx_seq_one_letter_code
_entity_poly.pdbx_strand_id
1 'polypeptide(L)'
;MYATEPLQTYLDDAASKKPAPGGGSVSACVGALGAALVSMVCNLTQGREKFADVEAEIVALVEKAEAARAQLQKLLQDDTTAYNGVIDAYKMPKETDEEKAARKAAVQAGLIVAADVPLEICRVAVEVCRLSKVAAEKGNPQAVTDAGIGAILGEAAVVGAALNVRINLGSIEDCDYTSKAAAEIDAIQEEAAALREEVLAITLSKL
;
A
#
# COMPACT_ATOMS: atom_id res chain seq x y z
N MET A 1 -6.21 8.91 -14.93
CA MET A 1 -5.91 7.91 -13.89
C MET A 1 -4.50 8.19 -13.46
N TYR A 2 -4.25 8.47 -12.18
CA TYR A 2 -2.93 8.98 -11.74
C TYR A 2 -1.76 8.02 -12.05
N ALA A 3 -2.01 6.71 -12.17
CA ALA A 3 -0.99 5.72 -12.52
C ALA A 3 -0.31 5.93 -13.90
N THR A 4 -0.93 6.70 -14.81
CA THR A 4 -0.40 6.99 -16.16
C THR A 4 -0.05 8.46 -16.36
N GLU A 5 -0.27 9.31 -15.36
CA GLU A 5 0.05 10.73 -15.44
C GLU A 5 1.55 10.97 -15.20
N PRO A 6 2.12 12.06 -15.72
CA PRO A 6 3.47 12.47 -15.35
C PRO A 6 3.59 12.65 -13.83
N LEU A 7 4.73 12.25 -13.26
CA LEU A 7 5.01 12.40 -11.83
C LEU A 7 4.81 13.85 -11.36
N GLN A 8 5.19 14.83 -12.19
CA GLN A 8 4.99 16.25 -11.89
C GLN A 8 3.51 16.58 -11.66
N THR A 9 2.62 16.09 -12.52
CA THR A 9 1.17 16.30 -12.37
C THR A 9 0.64 15.66 -11.09
N TYR A 10 1.09 14.45 -10.76
CA TYR A 10 0.70 13.78 -9.51
C TYR A 10 1.11 14.58 -8.27
N LEU A 11 2.36 15.08 -8.25
CA LEU A 11 2.90 15.86 -7.14
C LEU A 11 2.23 17.23 -7.00
N ASP A 12 2.02 17.93 -8.13
CA ASP A 12 1.34 19.23 -8.14
C ASP A 12 -0.10 19.09 -7.63
N ASP A 13 -0.80 18.03 -8.03
CA ASP A 13 -2.16 17.76 -7.55
C ASP A 13 -2.18 17.37 -6.07
N ALA A 14 -1.25 16.53 -5.61
CA ALA A 14 -1.11 16.14 -4.21
C ALA A 14 -0.84 17.34 -3.28
N ALA A 15 -0.11 18.34 -3.77
CA ALA A 15 0.20 19.57 -3.04
C ALA A 15 -0.91 20.63 -3.13
N SER A 16 -1.93 20.40 -3.97
CA SER A 16 -2.97 21.37 -4.25
C SER A 16 -4.15 21.30 -3.26
N LYS A 17 -5.19 22.12 -3.50
CA LYS A 17 -6.47 22.06 -2.78
C LYS A 17 -7.44 21.01 -3.35
N LYS A 18 -7.01 20.24 -4.36
CA LYS A 18 -7.84 19.18 -4.95
C LYS A 18 -8.10 18.10 -3.89
N PRO A 19 -9.26 17.43 -3.94
CA PRO A 19 -9.59 16.36 -3.00
C PRO A 19 -8.74 15.08 -3.20
N ALA A 20 -8.09 14.94 -4.35
CA ALA A 20 -7.24 13.81 -4.70
C ALA A 20 -6.05 14.27 -5.56
N PRO A 21 -4.91 13.54 -5.53
CA PRO A 21 -4.65 12.36 -4.72
C PRO A 21 -4.45 12.72 -3.23
N GLY A 22 -4.96 11.87 -2.33
CA GLY A 22 -4.84 12.03 -0.89
C GLY A 22 -3.76 11.13 -0.26
N GLY A 23 -3.73 11.08 1.07
CA GLY A 23 -2.75 10.29 1.82
C GLY A 23 -2.77 8.78 1.52
N GLY A 24 -3.95 8.20 1.31
CA GLY A 24 -4.08 6.78 0.91
C GLY A 24 -3.44 6.52 -0.46
N SER A 25 -3.81 7.32 -1.46
CA SER A 25 -3.20 7.33 -2.79
C SER A 25 -1.67 7.46 -2.76
N VAL A 26 -1.13 8.38 -1.96
CA VAL A 26 0.32 8.57 -1.79
C VAL A 26 0.96 7.35 -1.13
N SER A 27 0.31 6.76 -0.12
CA SER A 27 0.81 5.54 0.55
C SER A 27 0.91 4.36 -0.43
N ALA A 28 -0.09 4.20 -1.30
CA ALA A 28 -0.04 3.21 -2.37
C ALA A 28 1.12 3.46 -3.36
N CYS A 29 1.33 4.72 -3.75
CA CYS A 29 2.45 5.11 -4.62
C CYS A 29 3.80 4.74 -3.99
N VAL A 30 3.99 5.06 -2.70
CA VAL A 30 5.21 4.74 -1.93
C VAL A 30 5.45 3.22 -1.90
N GLY A 31 4.41 2.43 -1.62
CA GLY A 31 4.53 0.97 -1.64
C GLY A 31 4.90 0.44 -3.03
N ALA A 32 4.31 1.00 -4.10
CA ALA A 32 4.61 0.60 -5.47
C ALA A 32 6.06 0.90 -5.86
N LEU A 33 6.64 1.99 -5.37
CA LEU A 33 8.07 2.28 -5.50
C LEU A 33 8.92 1.24 -4.76
N GLY A 34 8.52 0.85 -3.55
CA GLY A 34 9.18 -0.24 -2.80
C GLY A 34 9.19 -1.55 -3.58
N ALA A 35 8.04 -1.96 -4.12
CA ALA A 35 7.91 -3.15 -4.95
C ALA A 35 8.77 -3.08 -6.23
N ALA A 36 8.87 -1.90 -6.85
CA ALA A 36 9.71 -1.68 -8.02
C ALA A 36 11.21 -1.89 -7.71
N LEU A 37 11.69 -1.44 -6.55
CA LEU A 37 13.07 -1.67 -6.13
C LEU A 37 13.34 -3.15 -5.84
N VAL A 38 12.41 -3.86 -5.21
CA VAL A 38 12.51 -5.32 -5.05
C VAL A 38 12.61 -6.01 -6.41
N SER A 39 11.73 -5.66 -7.35
CA SER A 39 11.78 -6.19 -8.71
C SER A 39 13.12 -5.90 -9.41
N MET A 40 13.68 -4.69 -9.24
CA MET A 40 15.01 -4.35 -9.75
C MET A 40 16.10 -5.27 -9.20
N VAL A 41 16.12 -5.50 -7.88
CA VAL A 41 17.10 -6.41 -7.25
C VAL A 41 17.00 -7.81 -7.86
N CYS A 42 15.78 -8.33 -8.01
CA CYS A 42 15.53 -9.65 -8.56
C CYS A 42 15.96 -9.74 -10.04
N ASN A 43 15.62 -8.73 -10.85
CA ASN A 43 16.04 -8.65 -12.25
C ASN A 43 17.57 -8.55 -12.42
N LEU A 44 18.26 -7.89 -11.49
CA LEU A 44 19.73 -7.85 -11.47
C LEU A 44 20.35 -9.17 -10.98
N THR A 45 19.55 -10.10 -10.48
CA THR A 45 19.98 -11.40 -9.94
C THR A 45 19.73 -12.54 -10.93
N GLN A 46 18.52 -12.67 -11.47
CA GLN A 46 18.14 -13.77 -12.36
C GLN A 46 19.01 -13.86 -13.63
N GLY A 47 19.12 -15.06 -14.18
CA GLY A 47 19.85 -15.34 -15.43
C GLY A 47 21.37 -15.23 -15.31
N ARG A 48 21.92 -15.13 -14.09
CA ARG A 48 23.38 -15.15 -13.86
C ARG A 48 23.81 -16.50 -13.30
N GLU A 49 24.86 -17.08 -13.87
CA GLU A 49 25.42 -18.38 -13.48
C GLU A 49 25.72 -18.47 -11.97
N LYS A 50 26.25 -17.40 -11.37
CA LYS A 50 26.56 -17.34 -9.92
C LYS A 50 25.33 -17.41 -8.99
N PHE A 51 24.11 -17.33 -9.52
CA PHE A 51 22.85 -17.38 -8.77
C PHE A 51 21.97 -18.57 -9.20
N ALA A 52 22.53 -19.55 -9.91
CA ALA A 52 21.78 -20.71 -10.41
C ALA A 52 21.01 -21.46 -9.31
N ASP A 53 21.58 -21.53 -8.10
CA ASP A 53 20.97 -22.22 -6.94
C ASP A 53 19.69 -21.53 -6.41
N VAL A 54 19.51 -20.24 -6.69
CA VAL A 54 18.34 -19.44 -6.25
C VAL A 54 17.46 -18.99 -7.41
N GLU A 55 17.75 -19.40 -8.65
CA GLU A 55 17.10 -18.90 -9.86
C GLU A 55 15.57 -19.04 -9.81
N ALA A 56 15.07 -20.24 -9.49
CA ALA A 56 13.63 -20.50 -9.44
C ALA A 56 12.91 -19.64 -8.38
N GLU A 57 13.58 -19.37 -7.26
CA GLU A 57 13.04 -18.53 -6.19
C GLU A 57 13.04 -17.05 -6.60
N ILE A 58 14.11 -16.57 -7.23
CA ILE A 58 14.21 -15.19 -7.72
C ILE A 58 13.19 -14.91 -8.81
N VAL A 59 12.97 -15.84 -9.74
CA VAL A 59 11.94 -15.69 -10.79
C VAL A 59 10.55 -15.56 -10.17
N ALA A 60 10.20 -16.42 -9.22
CA ALA A 60 8.94 -16.31 -8.48
C ALA A 60 8.84 -14.99 -7.69
N LEU A 61 9.97 -14.48 -7.19
CA LEU A 61 10.04 -13.21 -6.46
C LEU A 61 9.77 -12.00 -7.38
N VAL A 62 10.26 -12.03 -8.63
CA VAL A 62 9.92 -11.02 -9.65
C VAL A 62 8.41 -10.98 -9.89
N GLU A 63 7.79 -12.14 -10.10
CA GLU A 63 6.34 -12.22 -10.37
C GLU A 63 5.51 -11.62 -9.22
N LYS A 64 5.88 -11.94 -7.97
CA LYS A 64 5.22 -11.38 -6.78
C LYS A 64 5.45 -9.88 -6.64
N ALA A 65 6.67 -9.40 -6.87
CA ALA A 65 6.99 -7.97 -6.79
C ALA A 65 6.23 -7.16 -7.86
N GLU A 66 6.14 -7.67 -9.08
CA GLU A 66 5.37 -7.04 -10.15
C GLU A 66 3.86 -7.09 -9.89
N ALA A 67 3.35 -8.19 -9.33
CA ALA A 67 1.95 -8.28 -8.91
C ALA A 67 1.61 -7.25 -7.81
N ALA A 68 2.46 -7.15 -6.78
CA ALA A 68 2.31 -6.16 -5.73
C ALA A 68 2.37 -4.73 -6.28
N ARG A 69 3.30 -4.46 -7.20
CA ARG A 69 3.44 -3.15 -7.87
C ARG A 69 2.18 -2.78 -8.65
N ALA A 70 1.66 -3.69 -9.47
CA ALA A 70 0.44 -3.48 -10.23
C ALA A 70 -0.79 -3.28 -9.32
N GLN A 71 -0.89 -4.07 -8.24
CA GLN A 71 -1.98 -3.95 -7.28
C GLN A 71 -1.95 -2.60 -6.56
N LEU A 72 -0.79 -2.13 -6.11
CA LEU A 72 -0.64 -0.83 -5.47
C LEU A 72 -0.93 0.34 -6.43
N GLN A 73 -0.54 0.23 -7.70
CA GLN A 73 -0.91 1.21 -8.73
C GLN A 73 -2.44 1.28 -8.95
N LYS A 74 -3.13 0.13 -8.87
CA LYS A 74 -4.59 0.09 -8.93
C LYS A 74 -5.20 0.74 -7.68
N LEU A 75 -4.73 0.36 -6.50
CA LEU A 75 -5.23 0.87 -5.21
C LEU A 75 -5.07 2.38 -5.08
N LEU A 76 -4.01 2.95 -5.64
CA LEU A 76 -3.80 4.40 -5.75
C LEU A 76 -5.00 5.12 -6.38
N GLN A 77 -5.57 4.52 -7.45
CA GLN A 77 -6.75 5.04 -8.14
C GLN A 77 -8.05 4.68 -7.41
N ASP A 78 -8.13 3.48 -6.82
CA ASP A 78 -9.29 3.05 -6.07
C ASP A 78 -9.54 3.95 -4.85
N ASP A 79 -8.48 4.42 -4.17
CA ASP A 79 -8.57 5.32 -3.02
C ASP A 79 -9.27 6.65 -3.40
N THR A 80 -8.87 7.20 -4.55
CA THR A 80 -9.52 8.39 -5.11
C THR A 80 -10.99 8.14 -5.43
N THR A 81 -11.31 6.97 -5.97
CA THR A 81 -12.69 6.60 -6.33
C THR A 81 -13.56 6.39 -5.09
N ALA A 82 -13.04 5.68 -4.08
CA ALA A 82 -13.74 5.42 -2.82
C ALA A 82 -14.05 6.71 -2.07
N TYR A 83 -13.09 7.63 -2.00
CA TYR A 83 -13.30 8.95 -1.40
C TYR A 83 -14.43 9.73 -2.08
N ASN A 84 -14.45 9.76 -3.42
CA ASN A 84 -15.52 10.43 -4.16
C ASN A 84 -16.89 9.78 -3.89
N GLY A 85 -16.96 8.46 -3.77
CA GLY A 85 -18.19 7.74 -3.41
C GLY A 85 -18.75 8.16 -2.05
N VAL A 86 -17.90 8.33 -1.04
CA VAL A 86 -18.31 8.84 0.28
C VAL A 86 -18.85 10.28 0.16
N ILE A 87 -18.16 11.13 -0.59
CA ILE A 87 -18.60 12.53 -0.83
C ILE A 87 -19.97 12.58 -1.51
N ASP A 88 -20.23 11.71 -2.49
CA ASP A 88 -21.51 11.68 -3.18
C ASP A 88 -22.64 11.13 -2.29
N ALA A 89 -22.35 10.15 -1.43
CA ALA A 89 -23.30 9.70 -0.41
C ALA A 89 -23.67 10.85 0.56
N TYR A 90 -22.71 11.69 0.95
CA TYR A 90 -22.98 12.85 1.80
C TYR A 90 -23.87 13.92 1.14
N LYS A 91 -23.89 14.01 -0.20
CA LYS A 91 -24.70 14.95 -0.97
C LYS A 91 -26.15 14.49 -1.19
N MET A 92 -26.49 13.25 -0.84
CA MET A 92 -27.86 12.74 -1.00
C MET A 92 -28.89 13.61 -0.23
N PRO A 93 -30.16 13.65 -0.68
CA PRO A 93 -31.25 14.34 0.00
C PRO A 93 -31.42 13.91 1.46
N LYS A 94 -32.01 14.78 2.29
CA LYS A 94 -32.14 14.58 3.73
C LYS A 94 -33.35 15.33 4.35
N GLU A 95 -34.35 15.65 3.55
CA GLU A 95 -35.52 16.41 3.96
C GLU A 95 -36.56 15.50 4.62
N THR A 96 -36.77 14.30 4.08
CA THR A 96 -37.68 13.29 4.67
C THR A 96 -36.95 12.28 5.55
N ASP A 97 -37.69 11.57 6.38
CA ASP A 97 -37.12 10.51 7.22
C ASP A 97 -36.66 9.30 6.38
N GLU A 98 -37.33 8.99 5.27
CA GLU A 98 -36.84 7.98 4.32
C GLU A 98 -35.53 8.42 3.66
N GLU A 99 -35.43 9.69 3.25
CA GLU A 99 -34.21 10.24 2.66
C GLU A 99 -33.03 10.22 3.65
N LYS A 100 -33.26 10.61 4.90
CA LYS A 100 -32.24 10.54 5.96
C LYS A 100 -31.77 9.11 6.20
N ALA A 101 -32.69 8.15 6.23
CA ALA A 101 -32.36 6.73 6.41
C ALA A 101 -31.53 6.19 5.23
N ALA A 102 -31.96 6.46 4.00
CA ALA A 102 -31.24 6.05 2.79
C ALA A 102 -29.85 6.68 2.70
N ARG A 103 -29.75 7.99 2.98
CA ARG A 103 -28.48 8.71 3.04
C ARG A 103 -27.55 8.13 4.10
N LYS A 104 -28.06 7.85 5.30
CA LYS A 104 -27.25 7.24 6.38
C LYS A 104 -26.71 5.88 5.95
N ALA A 105 -27.54 5.02 5.37
CA ALA A 105 -27.11 3.70 4.89
C ALA A 105 -26.03 3.82 3.80
N ALA A 106 -26.22 4.72 2.82
CA ALA A 106 -25.25 4.95 1.75
C ALA A 106 -23.91 5.48 2.28
N VAL A 107 -23.93 6.41 3.24
CA VAL A 107 -22.71 6.92 3.88
C VAL A 107 -21.96 5.82 4.62
N GLN A 108 -22.66 4.99 5.41
CA GLN A 108 -22.02 3.89 6.15
C GLN A 108 -21.41 2.85 5.20
N ALA A 109 -22.12 2.48 4.12
CA ALA A 109 -21.57 1.60 3.10
C ALA A 109 -20.34 2.21 2.40
N GLY A 110 -20.41 3.50 2.06
CA GLY A 110 -19.29 4.22 1.44
C GLY A 110 -18.06 4.30 2.34
N LEU A 111 -18.24 4.51 3.64
CA LEU A 111 -17.15 4.57 4.61
C LEU A 111 -16.43 3.22 4.75
N ILE A 112 -17.16 2.10 4.71
CA ILE A 112 -16.56 0.75 4.70
C ILE A 112 -15.68 0.58 3.45
N VAL A 113 -16.20 0.93 2.27
CA VAL A 113 -15.41 0.87 1.02
C VAL A 113 -14.17 1.78 1.10
N ALA A 114 -14.31 2.98 1.68
CA ALA A 114 -13.19 3.90 1.87
C ALA A 114 -12.17 3.43 2.91
N ALA A 115 -12.56 2.57 3.86
CA ALA A 115 -11.64 1.92 4.79
C ALA A 115 -10.97 0.67 4.19
N ASP A 116 -11.69 -0.08 3.35
CA ASP A 116 -11.19 -1.31 2.72
C ASP A 116 -10.01 -1.06 1.78
N VAL A 117 -10.03 0.05 1.02
CA VAL A 117 -8.93 0.37 0.10
C VAL A 117 -7.59 0.58 0.83
N PRO A 118 -7.47 1.47 1.83
CA PRO A 118 -6.23 1.61 2.59
C PRO A 118 -5.87 0.36 3.41
N LEU A 119 -6.85 -0.43 3.85
CA LEU A 119 -6.57 -1.72 4.49
C LEU A 119 -5.89 -2.69 3.51
N GLU A 120 -6.35 -2.74 2.26
CA GLU A 120 -5.71 -3.52 1.21
C GLU A 120 -4.31 -2.97 0.87
N ILE A 121 -4.11 -1.65 0.90
CA ILE A 121 -2.77 -1.05 0.75
C ILE A 121 -1.83 -1.56 1.85
N CYS A 122 -2.28 -1.62 3.12
CA CYS A 122 -1.49 -2.19 4.22
C CYS A 122 -1.07 -3.65 3.93
N ARG A 123 -2.02 -4.48 3.49
CA ARG A 123 -1.78 -5.91 3.20
C ARG A 123 -0.73 -6.11 2.10
N VAL A 124 -0.84 -5.34 1.01
CA VAL A 124 0.12 -5.45 -0.10
C VAL A 124 1.47 -4.84 0.28
N ALA A 125 1.49 -3.75 1.04
CA ALA A 125 2.71 -3.09 1.45
C ALA A 125 3.55 -3.91 2.45
N VAL A 126 2.93 -4.69 3.34
CA VAL A 126 3.69 -5.63 4.18
C VAL A 126 4.24 -6.80 3.36
N GLU A 127 3.54 -7.22 2.31
CA GLU A 127 4.11 -8.20 1.35
C GLU A 127 5.36 -7.63 0.69
N VAL A 128 5.40 -6.35 0.32
CA VAL A 128 6.64 -5.70 -0.18
C VAL A 128 7.78 -5.84 0.84
N CYS A 129 7.53 -5.67 2.14
CA CYS A 129 8.55 -5.88 3.18
C CYS A 129 9.06 -7.32 3.22
N ARG A 130 8.15 -8.31 3.11
CA ARG A 130 8.52 -9.74 3.05
C ARG A 130 9.38 -10.04 1.81
N LEU A 131 8.99 -9.51 0.65
CA LEU A 131 9.73 -9.69 -0.60
C LEU A 131 11.11 -9.01 -0.53
N SER A 132 11.19 -7.82 0.07
CA SER A 132 12.45 -7.11 0.34
C SER A 132 13.40 -7.94 1.18
N LYS A 133 12.90 -8.70 2.18
CA LYS A 133 13.74 -9.59 2.99
C LYS A 133 14.40 -10.67 2.14
N VAL A 134 13.61 -11.37 1.32
CA VAL A 134 14.16 -12.41 0.43
C VAL A 134 15.16 -11.81 -0.56
N ALA A 135 14.84 -10.63 -1.12
CA ALA A 135 15.75 -9.92 -2.03
C ALA A 135 17.05 -9.49 -1.35
N ALA A 136 17.01 -9.03 -0.10
CA ALA A 136 18.20 -8.67 0.65
C ALA A 136 19.05 -9.90 1.02
N GLU A 137 18.44 -11.04 1.32
CA GLU A 137 19.14 -12.29 1.66
C GLU A 137 19.82 -12.92 0.45
N LYS A 138 19.06 -13.09 -0.64
CA LYS A 138 19.42 -13.95 -1.79
C LYS A 138 19.67 -13.20 -3.10
N GLY A 139 19.25 -11.95 -3.18
CA GLY A 139 19.44 -11.11 -4.36
C GLY A 139 20.89 -10.68 -4.55
N ASN A 140 21.12 -9.94 -5.63
CA ASN A 140 22.43 -9.42 -6.00
C ASN A 140 22.97 -8.50 -4.90
N PRO A 141 24.11 -8.83 -4.26
CA PRO A 141 24.67 -8.02 -3.18
C PRO A 141 25.00 -6.57 -3.58
N GLN A 142 25.26 -6.31 -4.87
CA GLN A 142 25.53 -4.96 -5.37
C GLN A 142 24.27 -4.07 -5.39
N ALA A 143 23.08 -4.65 -5.25
CA ALA A 143 21.79 -3.95 -5.18
C ALA A 143 21.14 -4.08 -3.79
N VAL A 144 21.90 -4.50 -2.76
CA VAL A 144 21.34 -4.73 -1.41
C VAL A 144 20.75 -3.46 -0.78
N THR A 145 21.25 -2.28 -1.16
CA THR A 145 20.67 -1.00 -0.76
C THR A 145 19.26 -0.81 -1.28
N ASP A 146 18.97 -1.27 -2.50
CA ASP A 146 17.64 -1.17 -3.12
C ASP A 146 16.63 -2.08 -2.40
N ALA A 147 17.06 -3.28 -1.96
CA ALA A 147 16.22 -4.15 -1.12
C ALA A 147 15.90 -3.50 0.23
N GLY A 148 16.89 -2.85 0.85
CA GLY A 148 16.74 -2.09 2.10
C GLY A 148 15.80 -0.91 1.98
N ILE A 149 15.93 -0.11 0.91
CA ILE A 149 15.00 0.99 0.60
C ILE A 149 13.60 0.43 0.32
N GLY A 150 13.49 -0.71 -0.39
CA GLY A 150 12.21 -1.39 -0.60
C GLY A 150 11.46 -1.70 0.70
N ALA A 151 12.16 -2.16 1.73
CA ALA A 151 11.56 -2.44 3.03
C ALA A 151 11.15 -1.16 3.78
N ILE A 152 11.98 -0.11 3.72
CA ILE A 152 11.64 1.21 4.29
C ILE A 152 10.36 1.76 3.64
N LEU A 153 10.27 1.71 2.30
CA LEU A 153 9.10 2.21 1.59
C LEU A 153 7.86 1.34 1.84
N GLY A 154 8.02 0.02 1.94
CA GLY A 154 6.93 -0.88 2.33
C GLY A 154 6.36 -0.54 3.71
N GLU A 155 7.21 -0.36 4.72
CA GLU A 155 6.79 0.01 6.08
C GLU A 155 6.17 1.42 6.13
N ALA A 156 6.76 2.40 5.44
CA ALA A 156 6.19 3.74 5.32
C ALA A 156 4.80 3.72 4.67
N ALA A 157 4.59 2.88 3.65
CA ALA A 157 3.29 2.70 3.01
C ALA A 157 2.26 2.03 3.95
N VAL A 158 2.66 1.02 4.73
CA VAL A 158 1.81 0.41 5.77
C VAL A 158 1.37 1.45 6.79
N VAL A 159 2.32 2.21 7.36
CA VAL A 159 2.02 3.22 8.38
C VAL A 159 1.14 4.33 7.81
N GLY A 160 1.45 4.83 6.61
CA GLY A 160 0.67 5.86 5.94
C GLY A 160 -0.77 5.41 5.63
N ALA A 161 -0.94 4.20 5.10
CA ALA A 161 -2.26 3.65 4.80
C ALA A 161 -3.07 3.36 6.08
N ALA A 162 -2.43 2.87 7.14
CA ALA A 162 -3.10 2.62 8.43
C ALA A 162 -3.72 3.90 9.03
N LEU A 163 -3.10 5.07 8.85
CA LEU A 163 -3.70 6.35 9.25
C LEU A 163 -5.03 6.62 8.51
N ASN A 164 -5.09 6.27 7.23
CA ASN A 164 -6.29 6.41 6.39
C ASN A 164 -7.37 5.36 6.74
N VAL A 165 -6.98 4.16 7.19
CA VAL A 165 -7.94 3.20 7.77
C VAL A 165 -8.54 3.80 9.04
N ARG A 166 -7.71 4.21 10.01
CA ARG A 166 -8.16 4.68 11.34
C ARG A 166 -9.11 5.87 11.27
N ILE A 167 -8.86 6.84 10.38
CA ILE A 167 -9.75 8.00 10.24
C ILE A 167 -11.15 7.58 9.74
N ASN A 168 -11.23 6.60 8.83
CA ASN A 168 -12.50 6.08 8.36
C ASN A 168 -13.20 5.23 9.44
N LEU A 169 -12.45 4.39 10.18
CA LEU A 169 -13.02 3.58 11.28
C LEU A 169 -13.73 4.45 12.32
N GLY A 170 -13.22 5.65 12.61
CA GLY A 170 -13.86 6.59 13.54
C GLY A 170 -15.24 7.10 13.11
N SER A 171 -15.65 6.86 11.85
CA SER A 171 -16.94 7.26 11.29
C SER A 171 -17.88 6.08 11.00
N ILE A 172 -17.41 4.84 11.20
CA ILE A 172 -18.16 3.61 10.90
C ILE A 172 -18.87 3.11 12.17
N GLU A 173 -20.16 2.83 12.07
CA GLU A 173 -20.99 2.35 13.19
C GLU A 173 -20.88 0.83 13.42
N ASP A 174 -20.41 0.07 12.43
CA ASP A 174 -20.20 -1.37 12.56
C ASP A 174 -18.98 -1.67 13.46
N CYS A 175 -19.28 -1.98 14.74
CA CYS A 175 -18.28 -2.30 15.75
C CYS A 175 -17.47 -3.58 15.46
N ASP A 176 -18.05 -4.58 14.80
CA ASP A 176 -17.35 -5.83 14.49
C ASP A 176 -16.34 -5.59 13.37
N TYR A 177 -16.75 -4.89 12.31
CA TYR A 177 -15.85 -4.45 11.25
C TYR A 177 -14.70 -3.59 11.79
N THR A 178 -15.01 -2.54 12.55
CA THR A 178 -13.99 -1.61 13.06
C THR A 178 -13.00 -2.29 13.99
N SER A 179 -13.44 -3.20 14.85
CA SER A 179 -12.55 -3.95 15.74
C SER A 179 -11.62 -4.88 14.97
N LYS A 180 -12.13 -5.59 13.96
CA LYS A 180 -11.33 -6.49 13.11
C LYS A 180 -10.31 -5.73 12.28
N ALA A 181 -10.74 -4.66 11.62
CA ALA A 181 -9.85 -3.83 10.80
C ALA A 181 -8.75 -3.17 11.65
N ALA A 182 -9.08 -2.69 12.86
CA ALA A 182 -8.09 -2.12 13.78
C ALA A 182 -7.04 -3.16 14.23
N ALA A 183 -7.48 -4.36 14.64
CA ALA A 183 -6.58 -5.43 15.03
C ALA A 183 -5.67 -5.89 13.87
N GLU A 184 -6.23 -5.93 12.66
CA GLU A 184 -5.48 -6.30 11.46
C GLU A 184 -4.39 -5.27 11.13
N ILE A 185 -4.69 -3.96 11.14
CA ILE A 185 -3.66 -2.95 10.88
C ILE A 185 -2.60 -2.91 11.97
N ASP A 186 -2.94 -3.17 13.24
CA ASP A 186 -1.96 -3.24 14.33
C ASP A 186 -0.96 -4.39 14.08
N ALA A 187 -1.47 -5.57 13.72
CA ALA A 187 -0.62 -6.73 13.41
C ALA A 187 0.26 -6.50 12.17
N ILE A 188 -0.30 -5.90 11.11
CA ILE A 188 0.45 -5.58 9.89
C ILE A 188 1.55 -4.54 10.17
N GLN A 189 1.28 -3.53 11.00
CA GLN A 189 2.27 -2.52 11.38
C GLN A 189 3.43 -3.12 12.17
N GLU A 190 3.14 -4.01 13.13
CA GLU A 190 4.16 -4.71 13.92
C GLU A 190 5.06 -5.57 13.02
N GLU A 191 4.45 -6.35 12.12
CA GLU A 191 5.19 -7.19 11.18
C GLU A 191 6.07 -6.36 10.23
N ALA A 192 5.52 -5.29 9.65
CA ALA A 192 6.27 -4.43 8.73
C ALA A 192 7.48 -3.78 9.40
N ALA A 193 7.33 -3.32 10.66
CA ALA A 193 8.42 -2.75 11.43
C ALA A 193 9.53 -3.78 11.71
N ALA A 194 9.16 -4.99 12.12
CA ALA A 194 10.09 -6.09 12.37
C ALA A 194 10.85 -6.49 11.08
N LEU A 195 10.13 -6.66 9.96
CA LEU A 195 10.73 -6.95 8.66
C LEU A 195 11.72 -5.84 8.26
N ARG A 196 11.33 -4.57 8.38
CA ARG A 196 12.20 -3.44 8.07
C ARG A 196 13.46 -3.42 8.94
N GLU A 197 13.38 -3.83 10.20
CA GLU A 197 14.55 -4.01 11.08
C GLU A 197 15.50 -5.08 10.56
N GLU A 198 14.96 -6.27 10.28
CA GLU A 198 15.75 -7.40 9.78
C GLU A 198 16.41 -7.10 8.44
N VAL A 199 15.66 -6.52 7.49
CA VAL A 199 16.19 -6.16 6.17
C VAL A 199 17.30 -5.13 6.29
N LEU A 200 17.14 -4.09 7.11
CA LEU A 200 18.21 -3.10 7.31
C LEU A 200 19.44 -3.70 7.96
N ALA A 201 19.29 -4.63 8.91
CA ALA A 201 20.43 -5.34 9.49
C ALA A 201 21.19 -6.13 8.40
N ILE A 202 20.49 -6.84 7.52
CA ILE A 202 21.09 -7.56 6.39
C ILE A 202 21.78 -6.57 5.44
N THR A 203 21.10 -5.50 5.05
CA THR A 203 21.65 -4.48 4.15
C THR A 203 22.93 -3.89 4.71
N LEU A 204 22.93 -3.42 5.96
CA LEU A 204 24.08 -2.79 6.60
C LEU A 204 25.25 -3.77 6.78
N SER A 205 24.99 -5.06 6.97
CA SER A 205 26.05 -6.09 7.05
C SER A 205 26.77 -6.34 5.72
N LYS A 206 26.19 -5.88 4.60
CA LYS A 206 26.68 -6.08 3.23
C LYS A 206 27.22 -4.79 2.59
N LEU A 207 27.24 -3.68 3.33
CA LEU A 207 27.90 -2.41 2.93
C LEU A 207 29.36 -2.40 3.37
#